data_AF-A0A949RVC2-F1
#
_entry.id   AF-A0A949RVC2-F1
#
_cell.length_a   1.000
_cell.length_b   1.000
_cell.length_c   1.000
_cell.angle_alpha   90.00
_cell.angle_beta   90.00
_cell.angle_gamma   90.00
#
_symmetry.space_group_name_H-M   'P 1'
#
loop_
_entity.id
_entity.type
_entity.pdbx_description
1 polymer ?
#
loop_
_entity_poly.entity_id
_entity_poly.type
_entity_poly.pdbx_seq_one_letter_code
_entity_poly.pdbx_strand_id
1 'polypeptide(L)'
;MIALLLLFATALSAQETGKLCAPCHAEYVASLRTHKHFAKGIGCEVCHGSSQQHRNAAGATAPDRVAAPDEVPALCGGCHAAERKEYEPSRHGVLVLARGKTRAANCGTCHGVHSPRAAAAMERQCARCHASLPETCRKPVNVASGKLRCAVCHSPHSLARLTPPGSTP
;
A
#
# COMPACT_ATOMS: atom_id res chain seq x y z
N MET A 1 -38.37 -14.30 33.46
CA MET A 1 -37.84 -14.48 32.10
C MET A 1 -37.44 -13.12 31.55
N ILE A 2 -36.23 -12.66 31.85
CA ILE A 2 -35.71 -11.37 31.36
C ILE A 2 -34.82 -11.70 30.16
N ALA A 3 -35.31 -11.42 28.95
CA ALA A 3 -34.55 -11.57 27.72
C ALA A 3 -33.52 -10.43 27.65
N LEU A 4 -32.26 -10.76 27.92
CA LEU A 4 -31.13 -9.86 27.75
C LEU A 4 -30.84 -9.75 26.24
N LEU A 5 -31.48 -8.80 25.57
CA LEU A 5 -31.17 -8.43 24.18
C LEU A 5 -29.79 -7.75 24.16
N LEU A 6 -28.75 -8.56 24.01
CA LEU A 6 -27.40 -8.09 23.69
C LEU A 6 -27.43 -7.53 22.27
N LEU A 7 -27.54 -6.21 22.15
CA LEU A 7 -27.27 -5.47 20.91
C LEU A 7 -25.78 -5.60 20.59
N PHE A 8 -25.38 -6.73 20.00
CA PHE A 8 -24.12 -6.80 19.28
C PHE A 8 -24.27 -5.93 18.05
N ALA A 9 -23.72 -4.71 18.09
CA ALA A 9 -23.38 -3.97 16.90
C ALA A 9 -22.38 -4.82 16.12
N THR A 10 -22.87 -5.65 15.20
CA THR A 10 -22.03 -6.50 14.37
C THR A 10 -21.21 -5.58 13.48
N ALA A 11 -19.89 -5.57 13.69
CA ALA A 11 -18.98 -4.99 12.72
C ALA A 11 -19.29 -5.64 11.36
N LEU A 12 -19.65 -4.81 10.38
CA LEU A 12 -19.98 -5.30 9.05
C LEU A 12 -18.76 -6.03 8.50
N SER A 13 -18.91 -7.29 8.08
CA SER A 13 -17.78 -8.04 7.53
C SER A 13 -17.27 -7.36 6.25
N ALA A 14 -15.98 -7.50 5.92
CA ALA A 14 -15.43 -6.96 4.67
C ALA A 14 -16.19 -7.42 3.41
N GLN A 15 -16.78 -8.63 3.46
CA GLN A 15 -17.64 -9.16 2.41
C GLN A 15 -18.89 -8.30 2.24
N GLU A 16 -19.54 -7.94 3.34
CA GLU A 16 -20.74 -7.10 3.36
C GLU A 16 -20.40 -5.65 2.97
N THR A 17 -19.30 -5.08 3.48
CA THR A 17 -18.88 -3.74 3.07
C THR A 17 -18.55 -3.68 1.58
N GLY A 18 -17.93 -4.72 1.03
CA GLY A 18 -17.66 -4.82 -0.41
C GLY A 18 -18.93 -4.81 -1.27
N LYS A 19 -20.06 -5.35 -0.78
CA LYS A 19 -21.35 -5.30 -1.50
C LYS A 19 -21.93 -3.90 -1.54
N LEU A 20 -21.71 -3.09 -0.51
CA LEU A 20 -22.18 -1.70 -0.46
C LEU A 20 -21.42 -0.79 -1.43
N CYS A 21 -20.15 -1.08 -1.69
CA CYS A 21 -19.28 -0.25 -2.54
C CYS A 21 -19.31 -0.68 -4.01
N ALA A 22 -19.55 -1.97 -4.30
CA ALA A 22 -19.48 -2.55 -5.64
C ALA A 22 -20.36 -1.88 -6.71
N PRO A 23 -21.59 -1.39 -6.41
CA PRO A 23 -22.44 -0.77 -7.43
C PRO A 23 -21.80 0.45 -8.11
N CYS A 24 -20.97 1.22 -7.39
CA CYS A 24 -20.32 2.43 -7.91
C CYS A 24 -18.82 2.24 -8.15
N HIS A 25 -18.16 1.36 -7.39
CA HIS A 25 -16.71 1.13 -7.44
C HIS A 25 -16.37 -0.30 -7.90
N ALA A 26 -17.09 -0.81 -8.90
CA ALA A 26 -17.00 -2.21 -9.33
C ALA A 26 -15.57 -2.67 -9.62
N GLU A 27 -14.79 -1.86 -10.33
CA GLU A 27 -13.39 -2.19 -10.68
C GLU A 27 -12.49 -2.27 -9.44
N TYR A 28 -12.55 -1.27 -8.56
CA TYR A 28 -11.75 -1.25 -7.34
C TYR A 28 -12.13 -2.39 -6.38
N VAL A 29 -13.42 -2.74 -6.31
CA VAL A 29 -13.88 -3.88 -5.52
C VAL A 29 -13.39 -5.19 -6.12
N ALA A 30 -13.46 -5.36 -7.44
CA ALA A 30 -12.95 -6.55 -8.11
C ALA A 30 -11.44 -6.73 -7.89
N SER A 31 -10.67 -5.65 -8.00
CA SER A 31 -9.22 -5.70 -7.83
C SER A 31 -8.78 -5.90 -6.37
N LEU A 32 -9.49 -5.33 -5.40
CA LEU A 32 -9.15 -5.52 -3.98
C LEU A 32 -9.49 -6.93 -3.48
N ARG A 33 -10.55 -7.55 -4.01
CA ARG A 33 -10.97 -8.91 -3.65
C ARG A 33 -9.90 -9.96 -3.90
N THR A 34 -8.97 -9.72 -4.82
CA THR A 34 -7.86 -10.65 -5.10
C THR A 34 -6.70 -10.51 -4.11
N HIS A 35 -6.80 -9.62 -3.13
CA HIS A 35 -5.72 -9.34 -2.19
C HIS A 35 -5.89 -10.01 -0.82
N LYS A 36 -4.75 -10.20 -0.13
CA LYS A 36 -4.69 -10.73 1.23
C LYS A 36 -5.42 -9.87 2.27
N HIS A 37 -5.52 -8.55 2.06
CA HIS A 37 -6.30 -7.66 2.92
C HIS A 37 -7.76 -8.10 2.96
N PHE A 38 -8.38 -8.26 1.78
CA PHE A 38 -9.77 -8.68 1.70
C PHE A 38 -9.97 -10.09 2.27
N ALA A 39 -9.06 -11.02 1.95
CA ALA A 39 -9.08 -12.38 2.50
C ALA A 39 -8.92 -12.45 4.03
N LYS A 40 -8.41 -11.39 4.66
CA LYS A 40 -8.26 -11.25 6.12
C LYS A 40 -9.36 -10.40 6.76
N GLY A 41 -10.42 -10.08 6.03
CA GLY A 41 -11.53 -9.29 6.55
C GLY A 41 -11.24 -7.78 6.64
N ILE A 42 -10.21 -7.29 5.95
CA ILE A 42 -9.91 -5.86 5.86
C ILE A 42 -10.67 -5.31 4.64
N GLY A 43 -11.82 -4.70 4.90
CA GLY A 43 -12.69 -4.10 3.90
C GLY A 43 -12.32 -2.65 3.56
N CYS A 44 -13.10 -2.05 2.66
CA CYS A 44 -12.92 -0.68 2.18
C CYS A 44 -12.90 0.34 3.34
N GLU A 45 -13.77 0.13 4.32
CA GLU A 45 -13.98 0.96 5.50
C GLU A 45 -12.77 1.07 6.41
N VAL A 46 -11.95 0.02 6.44
CA VAL A 46 -10.72 0.04 7.23
C VAL A 46 -9.77 1.09 6.69
N CYS A 47 -9.76 1.33 5.37
CA CYS A 47 -8.90 2.31 4.70
C CYS A 47 -9.61 3.63 4.36
N HIS A 48 -10.94 3.64 4.23
CA HIS A 48 -11.73 4.78 3.75
C HIS A 48 -12.79 5.28 4.75
N GLY A 49 -12.85 4.71 5.96
CA GLY A 49 -13.90 5.01 6.93
C GLY A 49 -15.25 4.44 6.51
N SER A 50 -16.28 4.70 7.31
CA SER A 50 -17.61 4.14 7.06
C SER A 50 -18.18 4.54 5.69
N SER A 51 -17.81 5.71 5.17
CA SER A 51 -18.32 6.35 3.95
C SER A 51 -19.85 6.37 3.88
N GLN A 52 -20.53 6.46 5.02
CA GLN A 52 -22.00 6.35 5.06
C GLN A 52 -22.67 7.52 4.35
N GLN A 53 -22.22 8.76 4.59
CA GLN A 53 -22.76 9.95 3.92
C GLN A 53 -22.47 9.92 2.41
N HIS A 54 -21.24 9.51 2.04
CA HIS A 54 -20.85 9.34 0.65
C HIS A 54 -21.74 8.37 -0.11
N ARG A 55 -22.07 7.21 0.48
CA ARG A 55 -22.92 6.20 -0.17
C ARG A 55 -24.39 6.60 -0.29
N ASN A 56 -24.87 7.44 0.61
CA ASN A 56 -26.30 7.77 0.73
C ASN A 56 -26.66 9.12 0.09
N ALA A 57 -25.69 9.87 -0.41
CA ALA A 57 -25.92 11.17 -1.01
C ALA A 57 -26.34 11.07 -2.48
N ALA A 58 -27.25 11.94 -2.91
CA ALA A 58 -27.65 12.07 -4.32
C ALA A 58 -26.68 12.94 -5.16
N GLY A 59 -25.52 13.30 -4.60
CA GLY A 59 -24.55 14.23 -5.21
C GLY A 59 -23.10 13.86 -4.90
N ALA A 60 -22.17 14.77 -5.23
CA ALA A 60 -20.73 14.55 -5.11
C ALA A 60 -20.20 14.72 -3.67
N THR A 61 -20.75 13.95 -2.73
CA THR A 61 -20.22 13.89 -1.36
C THR A 61 -18.91 13.10 -1.37
N ALA A 62 -17.86 13.63 -0.74
CA ALA A 62 -16.59 12.92 -0.61
C ALA A 62 -16.70 11.76 0.40
N PRO A 63 -15.93 10.66 0.23
CA PRO A 63 -15.80 9.62 1.25
C PRO A 63 -15.17 10.17 2.54
N ASP A 64 -15.39 9.47 3.66
CA ASP A 64 -14.90 9.92 4.99
C ASP A 64 -13.38 10.14 4.99
N ARG A 65 -12.63 9.32 4.25
CA ARG A 65 -11.20 9.54 4.01
C ARG A 65 -10.69 8.92 2.72
N VAL A 66 -9.72 9.60 2.11
CA VAL A 66 -8.79 9.08 1.11
C VAL A 66 -7.43 9.63 1.48
N ALA A 67 -6.51 8.75 1.89
CA ALA A 67 -5.21 9.19 2.37
C ALA A 67 -4.45 9.96 1.29
N ALA A 68 -4.03 11.18 1.61
CA ALA A 68 -3.07 11.93 0.82
C ALA A 68 -1.71 11.19 0.78
N PRO A 69 -0.84 11.47 -0.21
CA PRO A 69 0.40 10.70 -0.39
C PRO A 69 1.33 10.63 0.84
N ASP A 70 1.32 11.66 1.68
CA ASP A 70 2.06 11.75 2.94
C ASP A 70 1.34 11.14 4.15
N GLU A 71 0.03 10.93 4.06
CA GLU A 71 -0.76 10.18 5.04
C GLU A 71 -0.68 8.65 4.82
N VAL A 72 -0.38 8.21 3.60
CA VAL A 72 -0.28 6.79 3.24
C VAL A 72 0.66 5.99 4.17
N PRO A 73 1.88 6.45 4.50
CA PRO A 73 2.77 5.73 5.42
C PRO A 73 2.15 5.51 6.80
N ALA A 74 1.45 6.52 7.34
CA ALA A 74 0.78 6.40 8.63
C ALA A 74 -0.40 5.43 8.56
N LEU A 75 -1.20 5.49 7.49
CA LEU A 75 -2.31 4.58 7.24
C LEU A 75 -1.85 3.11 7.19
N CYS A 76 -0.88 2.79 6.33
CA CYS A 76 -0.39 1.43 6.19
C CYS A 76 0.31 0.95 7.47
N GLY A 77 1.10 1.83 8.09
CA GLY A 77 1.86 1.53 9.29
C GLY A 77 1.04 1.39 10.57
N GLY A 78 -0.25 1.70 10.54
CA GLY A 78 -1.17 1.36 11.63
C GLY A 78 -1.24 -0.16 11.88
N CYS A 79 -1.00 -0.98 10.84
CA CYS A 79 -0.86 -2.43 10.97
C CYS A 79 0.56 -2.92 10.57
N HIS A 80 1.20 -2.28 9.59
CA HIS A 80 2.55 -2.60 9.11
C HIS A 80 3.62 -1.74 9.80
N ALA A 81 3.65 -1.80 11.14
CA ALA A 81 4.47 -0.91 11.95
C ALA A 81 5.99 -1.11 11.75
N ALA A 82 6.42 -2.36 11.53
CA ALA A 82 7.83 -2.67 11.28
C ALA A 82 8.31 -2.05 9.97
N GLU A 83 7.55 -2.22 8.90
CA GLU A 83 7.86 -1.67 7.58
C GLU A 83 7.82 -0.14 7.59
N ARG A 84 6.87 0.45 8.33
CA ARG A 84 6.82 1.91 8.53
C ARG A 84 8.07 2.43 9.23
N LYS A 85 8.51 1.76 10.30
CA LYS A 85 9.71 2.13 11.07
C LYS A 85 10.97 2.11 10.19
N GLU A 86 11.06 1.19 9.24
CA GLU A 86 12.15 1.15 8.27
C GLU A 86 12.01 2.21 7.17
N TYR A 87 10.79 2.49 6.71
CA TYR A 87 10.51 3.44 5.65
C TYR A 87 10.72 4.90 6.06
N GLU A 88 10.30 5.29 7.26
CA GLU A 88 10.37 6.67 7.75
C GLU A 88 11.76 7.33 7.61
N PRO A 89 12.87 6.69 8.06
CA PRO A 89 14.21 7.25 7.89
C PRO A 89 14.77 7.11 6.47
N SER A 90 14.09 6.38 5.56
CA SER A 90 14.54 6.22 4.18
C SER A 90 14.54 7.57 3.44
N ARG A 91 15.30 7.65 2.34
CA ARG A 91 15.30 8.86 1.50
C ARG A 91 13.89 9.21 1.00
N HIS A 92 13.07 8.22 0.65
CA HIS A 92 11.69 8.45 0.24
C HIS A 92 10.81 8.90 1.41
N GLY A 93 10.92 8.25 2.57
CA GLY A 93 10.21 8.63 3.80
C GLY A 93 10.48 10.08 4.18
N VAL A 94 11.74 10.48 4.24
CA VAL A 94 12.13 11.88 4.53
C VAL A 94 11.58 12.86 3.48
N LEU A 95 11.58 12.49 2.19
CA LEU A 95 11.04 13.36 1.15
C LEU A 95 9.52 13.54 1.27
N VAL A 96 8.79 12.46 1.52
CA VAL A 96 7.34 12.47 1.65
C VAL A 96 6.92 13.16 2.96
N LEU A 97 7.43 12.69 4.10
CA LEU A 97 6.93 13.05 5.44
C LEU A 97 7.51 14.37 5.96
N ALA A 98 8.80 14.60 5.77
CA ALA A 98 9.46 15.79 6.34
C ALA A 98 9.52 16.97 5.35
N ARG A 99 9.39 16.70 4.04
CA ARG A 99 9.57 17.72 3.00
C ARG A 99 8.34 17.91 2.11
N GLY A 100 7.23 17.22 2.40
CA GLY A 100 5.98 17.33 1.64
C GLY A 100 6.10 17.00 0.15
N LYS A 101 7.16 16.29 -0.27
CA LYS A 101 7.40 15.96 -1.68
C LYS A 101 6.59 14.73 -2.04
N THR A 102 5.30 14.91 -2.28
CA THR A 102 4.31 13.87 -2.57
C THR A 102 4.58 13.07 -3.86
N ARG A 103 5.50 13.53 -4.72
CA ARG A 103 6.00 12.76 -5.88
C ARG A 103 7.02 11.68 -5.51
N ALA A 104 7.61 11.73 -4.32
CA ALA A 104 8.47 10.66 -3.83
C ALA A 104 7.63 9.42 -3.51
N ALA A 105 8.23 8.23 -3.67
CA ALA A 105 7.51 6.98 -3.58
C ALA A 105 7.09 6.67 -2.13
N ASN A 106 5.82 6.36 -1.91
CA ASN A 106 5.28 5.84 -0.65
C ASN A 106 4.89 4.35 -0.77
N CYS A 107 4.25 3.80 0.27
CA CYS A 107 3.82 2.40 0.31
C CYS A 107 3.00 2.01 -0.93
N GLY A 108 2.01 2.83 -1.30
CA GLY A 108 1.14 2.61 -2.46
C GLY A 108 1.84 2.76 -3.80
N THR A 109 2.96 3.47 -3.86
CA THR A 109 3.74 3.65 -5.10
C THR A 109 4.33 2.33 -5.56
N CYS A 110 4.97 1.60 -4.63
CA CYS A 110 5.54 0.28 -4.92
C CYS A 110 4.45 -0.79 -4.90
N HIS A 111 3.70 -0.90 -3.80
CA HIS A 111 2.76 -1.99 -3.58
C HIS A 111 1.46 -1.86 -4.36
N GLY A 112 0.99 -0.64 -4.67
CA GLY A 112 -0.38 -0.40 -5.13
C GLY A 112 -1.36 -0.33 -3.96
N VAL A 113 -2.53 0.31 -4.16
CA VAL A 113 -3.54 0.54 -3.09
C VAL A 113 -4.83 -0.24 -3.30
N HIS A 114 -5.30 -0.34 -4.55
CA HIS A 114 -6.44 -1.20 -4.92
C HIS A 114 -6.05 -2.28 -5.93
N SER A 115 -4.84 -2.23 -6.47
CA SER A 115 -4.27 -3.22 -7.40
C SER A 115 -2.86 -3.59 -6.96
N PRO A 116 -2.74 -4.52 -5.99
CA PRO A 116 -1.49 -4.85 -5.36
C PRO A 116 -0.53 -5.55 -6.32
N ARG A 117 0.76 -5.21 -6.23
CA ARG A 117 1.80 -5.69 -7.14
C ARG A 117 2.55 -6.86 -6.52
N ALA A 118 2.80 -7.89 -7.32
CA ALA A 118 3.77 -8.92 -6.96
C ALA A 118 5.18 -8.32 -6.86
N ALA A 119 6.07 -8.97 -6.09
CA ALA A 119 7.43 -8.50 -5.83
C ALA A 119 8.20 -8.07 -7.11
N ALA A 120 8.18 -8.91 -8.16
CA ALA A 120 8.84 -8.59 -9.42
C ALA A 120 8.26 -7.34 -10.11
N ALA A 121 6.96 -7.07 -9.96
CA ALA A 121 6.32 -5.88 -10.50
C ALA A 121 6.60 -4.62 -9.66
N MET A 122 6.88 -4.77 -8.37
CA MET A 122 7.34 -3.68 -7.50
C MET A 122 8.75 -3.22 -7.88
N GLU A 123 9.67 -4.17 -8.12
CA GLU A 123 11.04 -3.85 -8.53
C GLU A 123 11.08 -3.01 -9.83
N ARG A 124 10.16 -3.27 -10.77
CA ARG A 124 10.03 -2.46 -11.99
C ARG A 124 9.56 -1.01 -11.74
N GLN A 125 8.95 -0.70 -10.59
CA GLN A 125 8.52 0.67 -10.30
C GLN A 125 9.68 1.63 -10.09
N CYS A 126 10.84 1.14 -9.65
CA CYS A 126 12.02 1.96 -9.44
C CYS A 126 12.40 2.75 -10.70
N ALA A 127 12.40 2.08 -11.87
CA ALA A 127 12.80 2.67 -13.14
C ALA A 127 11.85 3.77 -13.66
N ARG A 128 10.61 3.84 -13.18
CA ARG A 128 9.66 4.89 -13.60
C ARG A 128 10.04 6.28 -13.12
N CYS A 129 10.69 6.36 -11.96
CA CYS A 129 11.14 7.62 -11.38
C CYS A 129 12.66 7.77 -11.49
N HIS A 130 13.41 6.67 -11.36
CA HIS A 130 14.85 6.64 -11.56
C HIS A 130 15.19 6.37 -13.03
N ALA A 131 14.83 7.30 -13.92
CA ALA A 131 15.07 7.15 -15.37
C ALA A 131 16.58 7.18 -15.72
N SER A 132 17.39 7.90 -14.94
CA SER A 132 18.83 8.08 -15.18
C SER A 132 19.69 7.16 -14.31
N LEU A 133 19.39 5.86 -14.31
CA LEU A 133 20.18 4.87 -13.56
C LEU A 133 21.53 4.58 -14.25
N PRO A 134 22.58 4.16 -13.54
CA PRO A 134 23.79 3.63 -14.20
C PRO A 134 23.46 2.44 -15.11
N GLU A 135 24.25 2.20 -16.16
CA GLU A 135 24.00 1.09 -17.12
C GLU A 135 23.89 -0.27 -16.41
N THR A 136 24.70 -0.48 -15.37
CA THR A 136 24.67 -1.68 -14.52
C THR A 136 23.27 -1.93 -13.95
N CYS A 137 22.52 -0.89 -13.63
CA CYS A 137 21.16 -0.98 -13.07
C CYS A 137 20.05 -1.05 -14.13
N ARG A 138 20.36 -0.86 -15.42
CA ARG A 138 19.37 -0.86 -16.53
C ARG A 138 19.25 -2.21 -17.25
N LYS A 139 20.18 -3.15 -17.03
CA LYS A 139 20.15 -4.45 -17.71
C LYS A 139 18.94 -5.28 -17.24
N PRO A 140 18.20 -5.94 -18.16
CA PRO A 140 17.00 -6.69 -17.81
C PRO A 140 17.32 -7.83 -16.83
N VAL A 141 16.46 -7.95 -15.81
CA VAL A 141 16.57 -8.95 -14.75
C VAL A 141 16.24 -10.32 -15.34
N ASN A 142 17.22 -11.22 -15.46
CA ASN A 142 16.95 -12.62 -15.77
C ASN A 142 16.75 -13.39 -14.45
N VAL A 143 15.48 -13.68 -14.15
CA VAL A 143 15.04 -14.41 -12.95
C VAL A 143 15.62 -15.83 -12.85
N ALA A 144 15.97 -16.47 -13.98
CA ALA A 144 16.56 -17.81 -14.00
C ALA A 144 18.07 -17.82 -13.71
N SER A 145 18.75 -16.67 -13.72
CA SER A 145 20.21 -16.56 -13.52
C SER A 145 20.63 -15.63 -12.39
N GLY A 146 19.68 -15.13 -11.57
CA GLY A 146 20.00 -14.42 -10.32
C GLY A 146 20.75 -13.09 -10.49
N LYS A 147 20.75 -12.47 -11.67
CA LYS A 147 21.49 -11.22 -11.89
C LYS A 147 20.63 -9.97 -11.63
N LEU A 148 21.16 -9.15 -10.72
CA LEU A 148 20.90 -7.75 -10.35
C LEU A 148 19.45 -7.22 -10.46
N ARG A 149 18.75 -7.32 -9.34
CA ARG A 149 17.52 -6.57 -9.05
C ARG A 149 17.83 -5.44 -8.07
N CYS A 150 16.99 -4.41 -8.00
CA CYS A 150 17.16 -3.32 -7.03
C CYS A 150 17.31 -3.86 -5.60
N ALA A 151 16.49 -4.87 -5.25
CA ALA A 151 16.46 -5.48 -3.92
C ALA A 151 17.70 -6.33 -3.56
N VAL A 152 18.62 -6.58 -4.50
CA VAL A 152 19.91 -7.25 -4.18
C VAL A 152 20.87 -6.29 -3.50
N CYS A 153 20.80 -5.00 -3.83
CA CYS A 153 21.68 -3.98 -3.26
C CYS A 153 20.92 -2.98 -2.38
N HIS A 154 19.60 -2.91 -2.45
CA HIS A 154 18.78 -2.05 -1.61
C HIS A 154 17.88 -2.89 -0.72
N SER A 155 17.94 -2.64 0.59
CA SER A 155 17.07 -3.32 1.54
C SER A 155 15.60 -3.03 1.23
N PRO A 156 14.69 -4.00 1.38
CA PRO A 156 13.25 -3.72 1.40
C PRO A 156 12.92 -2.62 2.41
N HIS A 157 11.92 -1.79 2.07
CA HIS A 157 11.31 -0.73 2.89
C HIS A 157 12.22 0.41 3.37
N SER A 158 13.43 0.16 3.86
CA SER A 158 14.44 1.19 4.18
C SER A 158 15.20 1.71 2.96
N LEU A 159 15.31 0.89 1.90
CA LEU A 159 16.07 1.18 0.67
C LEU A 159 17.55 1.52 0.92
N ALA A 160 18.05 1.24 2.13
CA ALA A 160 19.44 1.39 2.49
C ALA A 160 20.30 0.47 1.62
N ARG A 161 21.51 0.90 1.27
CA ARG A 161 22.43 0.03 0.53
C ARG A 161 22.82 -1.14 1.43
N LEU A 162 22.54 -2.35 0.94
CA LEU A 162 23.04 -3.58 1.50
C LEU A 162 24.52 -3.70 1.14
N THR A 163 25.34 -4.02 2.11
CA THR A 163 26.72 -4.45 1.87
C THR A 163 26.66 -5.80 1.16
N PRO A 164 27.26 -5.95 -0.04
CA PRO A 164 27.30 -7.24 -0.71
C PRO A 164 27.95 -8.30 0.21
N PRO A 165 27.45 -9.55 0.21
CA PRO A 165 28.12 -10.65 0.91
C PRO A 165 29.58 -10.74 0.44
N GLY A 166 30.54 -10.64 1.37
CA GLY A 166 31.97 -10.73 1.09
C GLY A 166 32.70 -9.41 0.85
N SER A 167 32.07 -8.25 1.07
CA SER A 167 32.78 -6.97 1.14
C SER A 167 33.05 -6.59 2.60
N THR A 168 34.32 -6.64 3.01
CA THR A 168 34.81 -5.98 4.22
C THR A 168 34.80 -4.45 4.05
N PRO A 169 34.70 -3.67 5.16
CA PRO A 169 34.77 -2.22 5.10
C PRO A 169 36.05 -1.69 4.43
#